data_AF-A0A0G1TN10-F1
#
_entry.id   AF-A0A0G1TN10-F1
#
_cell.length_a   1.000
_cell.length_b   1.000
_cell.length_c   1.000
_cell.angle_alpha   90.00
_cell.angle_beta   90.00
_cell.angle_gamma   90.00
#
_symmetry.space_group_name_H-M   'P 1'
#
loop_
_entity.id
_entity.type
_entity.pdbx_description
1 polymer ?
#
loop_
_entity_poly.entity_id
_entity_poly.type
_entity_poly.pdbx_seq_one_letter_code
_entity_poly.pdbx_strand_id
1 'polypeptide(L)'
;MKYETLKRVMDIFLALFLGAIFFPVSLVVALAIKLESPDGPVFADIPNRVGKDGRLFQLHKFRSMIPDAHIRLRTDPTLKKLYEEYKK
;
A
#
# COMPACT_ATOMS: atom_id res chain seq x y z
N MET A 1 28.66 5.95 10.89
CA MET A 1 29.02 5.85 9.45
C MET A 1 29.12 4.40 8.98
N LYS A 2 29.99 3.55 9.57
CA LYS A 2 30.13 2.13 9.17
C LYS A 2 28.84 1.31 9.26
N TYR A 3 28.06 1.49 10.34
CA TYR A 3 26.77 0.80 10.52
C TYR A 3 25.74 1.16 9.44
N GLU A 4 25.55 2.46 9.18
CA GLU A 4 24.60 2.95 8.17
C GLU A 4 24.90 2.40 6.77
N THR A 5 26.18 2.38 6.38
CA THR A 5 26.60 1.82 5.10
C THR A 5 26.35 0.32 5.02
N LEU A 6 26.73 -0.44 6.05
CA LEU A 6 26.50 -1.89 6.09
C LEU A 6 25.00 -2.22 6.06
N LYS A 7 24.21 -1.52 6.86
CA LYS A 7 22.75 -1.64 6.88
C LYS A 7 22.17 -1.36 5.50
N ARG A 8 22.63 -0.29 4.82
CA ARG A 8 22.13 0.05 3.49
C ARG A 8 22.44 -1.02 2.44
N VAL A 9 23.64 -1.60 2.47
CA VAL A 9 24.02 -2.70 1.56
C VAL A 9 23.14 -3.92 1.84
N MET A 10 22.96 -4.28 3.11
CA MET A 10 22.10 -5.39 3.52
C MET A 10 20.64 -5.16 3.10
N ASP A 11 20.08 -3.96 3.35
CA ASP A 11 18.71 -3.60 2.98
C ASP A 11 18.48 -3.76 1.46
N ILE A 12 19.43 -3.31 0.63
CA ILE A 12 19.33 -3.44 -0.84
C ILE A 12 19.40 -4.91 -1.25
N PHE A 13 20.37 -5.66 -0.72
CA PHE A 13 20.55 -7.07 -1.08
C PHE A 13 19.32 -7.90 -0.70
N LEU A 14 18.83 -7.76 0.53
CA LEU A 14 17.64 -8.47 0.99
C LEU A 14 16.38 -8.04 0.24
N ALA A 15 16.22 -6.74 -0.05
CA ALA A 15 15.07 -6.26 -0.82
C ALA A 15 15.03 -6.86 -2.24
N LEU A 16 16.18 -6.94 -2.92
CA LEU A 16 16.25 -7.55 -4.26
C LEU A 16 16.05 -9.07 -4.19
N PHE A 17 16.67 -9.74 -3.22
CA PHE A 17 16.56 -11.19 -3.06
C PHE A 17 15.13 -11.62 -2.72
N LEU A 18 14.54 -11.03 -1.69
CA LEU A 18 13.15 -11.29 -1.31
C LEU A 18 12.19 -10.82 -2.40
N GLY A 19 12.47 -9.67 -3.03
CA GLY A 19 11.70 -9.17 -4.16
C GLY A 19 11.62 -10.18 -5.30
N ALA A 20 12.75 -10.78 -5.70
CA ALA A 20 12.79 -11.80 -6.73
C ALA A 20 12.02 -13.07 -6.34
N ILE A 21 12.17 -13.54 -5.09
CA ILE A 21 11.47 -14.73 -4.59
C ILE A 21 9.95 -14.51 -4.53
N PHE A 22 9.52 -13.35 -4.05
CA PHE A 22 8.09 -13.03 -3.90
C PHE A 22 7.48 -12.39 -5.15
N PHE A 23 8.26 -12.17 -6.22
CA PHE A 23 7.77 -11.56 -7.46
C PHE A 23 6.63 -12.36 -8.10
N PRO A 24 6.70 -13.70 -8.23
CA PRO A 24 5.60 -14.48 -8.81
C PRO A 24 4.29 -14.34 -8.01
N VAL A 25 4.38 -14.39 -6.67
CA VAL A 25 3.22 -14.21 -5.78
C VAL A 25 2.66 -12.80 -5.91
N SER A 26 3.53 -11.80 -5.95
CA SER A 26 3.15 -10.39 -6.12
C SER A 26 2.42 -10.16 -7.45
N LEU A 27 2.82 -10.86 -8.51
CA LEU A 27 2.16 -10.79 -9.81
C LEU A 27 0.76 -11.42 -9.78
N VAL A 28 0.61 -12.59 -9.14
CA VAL A 28 -0.71 -13.23 -8.95
C VAL A 28 -1.65 -12.32 -8.17
N VAL A 29 -1.17 -11.70 -7.09
CA VAL A 29 -1.96 -10.74 -6.30
C VAL A 29 -2.35 -9.53 -7.15
N ALA A 30 -1.43 -8.97 -7.93
CA ALA A 30 -1.72 -7.84 -8.82
C ALA A 30 -2.81 -8.18 -9.85
N LEU A 31 -2.77 -9.39 -10.42
CA LEU A 31 -3.78 -9.88 -11.34
C LEU A 31 -5.13 -10.07 -10.64
N ALA A 32 -5.15 -10.68 -9.46
CA ALA A 32 -6.38 -10.87 -8.68
C ALA A 32 -7.09 -9.53 -8.39
N ILE A 33 -6.33 -8.50 -8.00
CA ILE A 33 -6.85 -7.15 -7.76
C ILE A 33 -7.44 -6.52 -9.03
N LYS A 34 -6.81 -6.75 -10.18
CA LYS A 34 -7.33 -6.29 -11.49
C LYS A 34 -8.54 -7.06 -11.96
N LEU A 35 -8.66 -8.35 -11.63
CA LEU A 35 -9.86 -9.12 -11.93
C LEU A 35 -11.05 -8.68 -11.08
N GLU A 36 -10.82 -8.32 -9.82
CA GLU A 36 -11.88 -7.82 -8.91
C GLU A 36 -12.34 -6.41 -9.26
N SER A 37 -11.43 -5.51 -9.67
CA SER A 37 -11.82 -4.18 -10.18
C SER A 37 -10.90 -3.77 -11.33
N PRO A 38 -11.31 -4.06 -12.59
CA PRO A 38 -10.52 -3.82 -13.79
C PRO A 38 -10.06 -2.37 -13.95
N ASP A 39 -10.94 -1.42 -13.61
CA ASP A 39 -10.67 0.01 -13.78
C ASP A 39 -9.84 0.61 -12.63
N GLY A 40 -9.75 -0.07 -11.48
CA GLY A 40 -9.06 0.45 -10.31
C GLY A 40 -7.55 0.18 -10.29
N PRO A 41 -6.76 0.94 -9.51
CA PRO A 41 -5.31 0.74 -9.39
C PRO A 41 -4.95 -0.52 -8.58
N VAL A 42 -3.81 -1.13 -8.87
CA VAL A 42 -3.30 -2.32 -8.13
C VAL A 42 -2.81 -1.94 -6.73
N PHE A 43 -2.13 -0.80 -6.60
CA PHE A 43 -1.67 -0.29 -5.32
C PHE A 43 -2.72 0.61 -4.69
N ALA A 44 -2.81 0.57 -3.36
CA ALA A 44 -3.63 1.47 -2.59
C ALA A 44 -3.08 2.90 -2.70
N ASP A 45 -3.98 3.88 -2.77
CA ASP A 45 -3.62 5.28 -2.57
C ASP A 45 -3.31 5.51 -1.09
N ILE A 46 -2.05 5.82 -0.78
CA ILE A 46 -1.54 5.97 0.58
C ILE A 46 -0.81 7.30 0.66
N PRO A 47 -1.07 8.11 1.70
CA PRO A 47 -0.36 9.36 1.91
C PRO A 47 1.14 9.12 2.16
N ASN A 48 1.95 10.09 1.78
CA ASN A 48 3.39 10.08 2.04
C ASN A 48 3.68 9.86 3.53
N ARG A 49 4.77 9.13 3.81
CA ARG A 49 5.26 8.85 5.15
C ARG A 49 6.57 9.58 5.40
N VAL A 50 6.80 9.97 6.65
CA VAL A 50 8.05 10.60 7.07
C VAL A 50 9.13 9.52 7.13
N GLY A 51 10.17 9.69 6.33
CA GLY A 51 11.34 8.81 6.25
C GLY A 51 12.57 9.40 6.96
N LYS A 52 13.74 8.92 6.55
CA LYS A 52 15.03 9.33 7.12
C LYS A 52 15.27 10.83 6.92
N ASP A 53 15.69 11.50 7.99
CA ASP A 53 15.94 12.95 8.04
C ASP A 53 14.71 13.81 7.71
N GLY A 54 13.50 13.30 8.01
CA GLY A 54 12.25 14.02 7.74
C GLY A 54 11.80 14.00 6.28
N ARG A 55 12.54 13.33 5.39
CA ARG A 55 12.20 13.26 3.97
C ARG A 55 10.95 12.41 3.76
N LEU A 56 9.95 12.99 3.11
CA LEU A 56 8.73 12.29 2.73
C LEU A 56 9.03 11.24 1.65
N PHE A 57 8.38 10.08 1.76
CA PHE A 57 8.42 9.05 0.72
C PHE A 57 7.04 8.39 0.56
N GLN A 58 6.79 7.86 -0.63
CA GLN A 58 5.57 7.13 -0.95
C GLN A 58 5.75 5.64 -0.60
N LEU A 59 4.81 5.10 0.17
CA LEU A 59 4.76 3.68 0.49
C LEU A 59 3.80 2.98 -0.47
N HIS A 60 4.28 1.94 -1.17
CA HIS A 60 3.43 1.09 -1.98
C HIS A 60 2.90 -0.10 -1.17
N LYS A 61 1.59 -0.33 -1.26
CA LYS A 61 0.89 -1.49 -0.68
C LYS A 61 -0.15 -1.96 -1.68
N PHE A 62 -0.34 -3.27 -1.82
CA PHE A 62 -1.46 -3.80 -2.59
C PHE A 62 -2.81 -3.30 -2.04
N ARG A 63 -3.72 -2.99 -2.97
CA ARG A 63 -5.07 -2.55 -2.63
C ARG A 63 -5.84 -3.72 -2.03
N SER A 64 -6.39 -3.53 -0.84
CA SER A 64 -7.25 -4.50 -0.15
C SER A 64 -8.68 -4.01 0.05
N MET A 65 -8.97 -2.75 -0.28
CA MET A 65 -10.30 -2.14 -0.18
C MET A 65 -10.83 -1.83 -1.57
N ILE A 66 -12.15 -1.73 -1.70
CA ILE A 66 -12.79 -1.24 -2.92
C ILE A 66 -12.25 0.15 -3.31
N PRO A 67 -12.22 0.48 -4.62
CA PRO A 67 -11.91 1.84 -5.06
C PRO A 67 -12.77 2.87 -4.34
N ASP A 68 -12.15 3.99 -3.97
CA ASP A 68 -12.81 5.13 -3.33
C ASP A 68 -13.57 4.81 -2.03
N ALA A 69 -13.13 3.78 -1.28
CA ALA A 69 -13.76 3.35 -0.04
C ALA A 69 -14.01 4.50 0.95
N HIS A 70 -13.03 5.41 1.11
CA HIS A 70 -13.18 6.58 1.99
C HIS A 70 -14.24 7.58 1.52
N ILE A 71 -14.38 7.76 0.20
CA ILE A 71 -15.39 8.65 -0.39
C ILE A 71 -16.76 8.01 -0.24
N ARG A 72 -16.88 6.72 -0.60
CA ARG A 72 -18.13 5.96 -0.46
C ARG A 72 -18.64 5.94 0.97
N LEU A 73 -17.77 5.70 1.96
CA LEU A 73 -18.15 5.70 3.37
C LEU A 73 -18.80 7.03 3.82
N ARG A 74 -18.39 8.17 3.25
CA ARG A 74 -18.90 9.52 3.60
C ARG A 74 -20.11 9.95 2.77
N THR A 75 -20.26 9.41 1.58
CA THR A 75 -21.24 9.89 0.58
C THR A 75 -22.44 8.96 0.42
N ASP A 76 -22.26 7.66 0.65
CA ASP A 76 -23.32 6.68 0.48
C ASP A 76 -24.33 6.76 1.63
N PRO A 77 -25.61 7.06 1.36
CA PRO A 77 -26.65 7.13 2.38
C PRO A 77 -26.81 5.83 3.18
N THR A 78 -26.52 4.68 2.57
CA THR A 78 -26.64 3.36 3.21
C THR A 78 -25.56 3.14 4.28
N LEU A 79 -24.39 3.76 4.11
CA LEU A 79 -23.24 3.63 5.01
C LEU A 79 -23.23 4.69 6.12
N LYS A 80 -24.19 5.62 6.12
CA LYS A 80 -24.24 6.73 7.08
C LYS A 80 -24.21 6.26 8.55
N LYS A 81 -24.93 5.19 8.86
CA LYS A 81 -24.94 4.60 10.22
C LYS A 81 -23.55 4.10 10.63
N LEU A 82 -22.88 3.42 9.71
CA LEU A 82 -21.52 2.89 9.90
C LEU A 82 -20.50 4.03 10.06
N TYR A 83 -20.63 5.08 9.26
CA TYR A 83 -19.78 6.26 9.35
C TYR A 83 -19.87 6.94 10.71
N GLU A 84 -21.09 7.17 11.23
CA GLU A 84 -21.26 7.79 12.55
C GLU A 84 -20.76 6.90 13.70
N GLU A 85 -20.81 5.58 13.55
CA GLU A 85 -20.26 4.63 14.53
C GLU A 85 -18.73 4.71 14.63
N TYR A 86 -18.03 4.70 13.49
CA TYR A 86 -16.57 4.72 13.42
C TYR A 86 -15.93 6.12 13.50
N LYS A 87 -16.73 7.18 13.39
CA LYS A 87 -16.25 8.56 13.53
C LYS A 87 -15.92 8.93 14.98
N LYS A 88 -16.44 8.18 15.96
CA LYS A 88 -16.13 8.36 17.39
C LYS A 88 -14.65 8.21 17.68
#